data_AF-A0A1A9BA03-F1
#
_entry.id   AF-A0A1A9BA03-F1
#
_cell.length_a   1.000
_cell.length_b   1.000
_cell.length_c   1.000
_cell.angle_alpha   90.00
_cell.angle_beta   90.00
_cell.angle_gamma   90.00
#
_symmetry.space_group_name_H-M   'P 1'
#
loop_
_entity.id
_entity.type
_entity.pdbx_description
1 polymer ?
#
loop_
_entity_poly.entity_id
_entity_poly.type
_entity_poly.pdbx_seq_one_letter_code
_entity_poly.pdbx_strand_id
1 'polypeptide(L)'
;MPDELLPYVEVTDPGYAQRAAGTFTARPHGPAVLLHGPCPRCGHATTSALVDELYRREPATVGPDPGYRTVLCECAAEHPQRPAAMVGCGAYWTLVLEDEA
;
A
#
# COMPACT_ATOMS: atom_id res chain seq x y z
N MET A 1 14.14 -5.20 24.95
CA MET A 1 14.09 -6.45 24.16
C MET A 1 14.26 -6.04 22.72
N PRO A 2 15.23 -6.57 21.97
CA PRO A 2 15.43 -6.12 20.60
C PRO A 2 14.19 -6.50 19.79
N ASP A 3 13.71 -5.57 18.97
CA ASP A 3 12.75 -5.84 17.90
C ASP A 3 13.21 -7.08 17.13
N GLU A 4 12.54 -8.21 17.35
CA GLU A 4 12.80 -9.41 16.57
C GLU A 4 12.41 -9.09 15.13
N LEU A 5 13.44 -8.92 14.28
CA LEU A 5 13.23 -8.47 12.91
C LEU A 5 12.39 -9.50 12.17
N LEU A 6 11.20 -9.06 11.79
CA LEU A 6 10.19 -9.90 11.17
C LEU A 6 10.67 -10.32 9.77
N PRO A 7 10.66 -11.62 9.40
CA PRO A 7 11.17 -12.07 8.10
C PRO A 7 10.30 -11.57 6.95
N TYR A 8 10.94 -11.33 5.80
CA TYR A 8 10.24 -11.03 4.56
C TYR A 8 9.37 -12.23 4.15
N VAL A 9 8.07 -11.98 3.98
CA VAL A 9 7.10 -12.98 3.49
C VAL A 9 6.03 -12.24 2.70
N GLU A 10 5.76 -12.69 1.48
CA GLU A 10 4.64 -12.21 0.68
C GLU A 10 3.34 -12.80 1.22
N VAL A 11 2.59 -12.01 1.99
CA VAL A 11 1.39 -12.47 2.69
C VAL A 11 0.33 -11.37 2.76
N THR A 12 -0.93 -11.80 2.68
CA THR A 12 -2.08 -10.96 2.97
C THR A 12 -2.96 -11.60 4.03
N ASP A 13 -3.69 -10.78 4.78
CA ASP A 13 -4.62 -11.17 5.83
C ASP A 13 -5.87 -10.28 5.71
N PRO A 14 -7.09 -10.82 5.84
CA PRO A 14 -8.31 -10.03 5.77
C PRO A 14 -8.34 -8.85 6.77
N GLY A 15 -7.67 -8.97 7.91
CA GLY A 15 -7.55 -7.91 8.90
C GLY A 15 -6.57 -6.79 8.52
N TYR A 16 -5.67 -7.00 7.54
CA TYR A 16 -4.76 -5.94 7.08
C TYR A 16 -5.51 -4.78 6.45
N ALA A 17 -6.50 -5.05 5.61
CA ALA A 17 -7.30 -4.02 4.97
C ALA A 17 -8.04 -3.16 6.01
N GLN A 18 -8.67 -3.79 7.01
CA GLN A 18 -9.38 -3.08 8.07
C GLN A 18 -8.43 -2.23 8.94
N ARG A 19 -7.27 -2.78 9.33
CA ARG A 19 -6.25 -2.03 10.09
C ARG A 19 -5.68 -0.86 9.30
N ALA A 20 -5.40 -1.07 8.01
CA ALA A 20 -4.88 -0.03 7.15
C ALA A 20 -5.92 1.08 6.93
N ALA A 21 -7.18 0.74 6.65
CA ALA A 21 -8.26 1.73 6.50
C ALA A 21 -8.44 2.63 7.74
N GLY A 22 -8.22 2.10 8.94
CA GLY A 22 -8.33 2.88 10.18
C GLY A 22 -7.08 3.71 10.56
N THR A 23 -5.94 3.51 9.89
CA THR A 23 -4.66 4.12 10.28
C THR A 23 -3.97 4.89 9.17
N PHE A 24 -4.28 4.60 7.92
CA PHE A 24 -3.70 5.26 6.77
C PHE A 24 -4.37 6.61 6.52
N THR A 25 -3.55 7.58 6.15
CA THR A 25 -4.00 8.87 5.63
C THR A 25 -3.76 8.91 4.13
N ALA A 26 -4.80 9.27 3.37
CA ALA A 26 -4.71 9.57 1.95
C ALA A 26 -4.47 11.06 1.77
N ARG A 27 -3.49 11.43 0.93
CA ARG A 27 -3.24 12.82 0.57
C ARG A 27 -3.11 12.96 -0.95
N PRO A 28 -3.85 13.88 -1.58
CA PRO A 28 -3.65 14.16 -3.00
C PRO A 28 -2.25 14.72 -3.25
N HIS A 29 -1.61 14.26 -4.32
CA HIS A 29 -0.28 14.69 -4.77
C HIS A 29 -0.21 14.70 -6.29
N GLY A 30 -0.64 15.81 -6.90
CA GLY A 30 -0.73 15.92 -8.36
C GLY A 30 -1.73 14.90 -8.92
N PRO A 31 -1.35 14.07 -9.92
CA PRO A 31 -2.22 13.01 -10.45
C PRO A 31 -2.20 11.72 -9.61
N ALA A 32 -1.60 11.74 -8.42
CA ALA A 32 -1.46 10.59 -7.55
C ALA A 32 -2.08 10.85 -6.17
N VAL A 33 -2.42 9.77 -5.48
CA VAL A 33 -2.76 9.77 -4.05
C VAL A 33 -1.60 9.13 -3.30
N LEU A 34 -1.06 9.85 -2.32
CA LEU A 34 -0.09 9.31 -1.37
C LEU A 34 -0.84 8.70 -0.20
N LEU A 35 -0.73 7.40 -0.04
CA LEU A 35 -1.18 6.67 1.12
C LEU A 35 -0.03 6.53 2.11
N HIS A 36 -0.21 7.04 3.31
CA HIS A 36 0.80 6.95 4.37
C HIS A 36 0.20 6.38 5.65
N GLY A 37 0.86 5.40 6.24
CA GLY A 37 0.42 4.78 7.49
C GLY A 37 1.37 3.69 7.99
N PRO A 38 1.08 3.10 9.17
CA PRO A 38 1.85 1.98 9.70
C PRO A 38 1.49 0.67 9.00
N CYS A 39 2.48 -0.11 8.59
CA CYS A 39 2.24 -1.43 8.03
C CYS A 39 1.47 -2.32 9.03
N PRO A 40 0.35 -2.95 8.64
CA PRO A 40 -0.48 -3.74 9.54
C PRO A 40 0.16 -5.06 10.00
N ARG A 41 1.35 -5.40 9.48
CA ARG A 41 2.16 -6.56 9.86
C ARG A 41 3.38 -6.18 10.71
N CYS A 42 4.26 -5.32 10.19
CA CYS A 42 5.50 -4.97 10.88
C CYS A 42 5.42 -3.67 11.71
N GLY A 43 4.32 -2.93 11.64
CA GLY A 43 4.12 -1.67 12.39
C GLY A 43 4.91 -0.47 11.86
N HIS A 44 5.91 -0.68 10.99
CA HIS A 44 6.72 0.41 10.46
C HIS A 44 5.93 1.32 9.52
N ALA A 45 6.25 2.61 9.57
CA ALA A 45 5.69 3.59 8.65
C ALA A 45 6.06 3.24 7.20
N THR A 46 5.06 3.33 6.32
CA THR A 46 5.20 3.10 4.88
C THR A 46 4.39 4.16 4.13
N THR A 47 4.90 4.54 2.97
CA THR A 47 4.24 5.48 2.06
C THR A 47 4.18 4.85 0.70
N SER A 48 2.98 4.76 0.13
CA SER A 48 2.74 4.22 -1.20
C SER A 48 2.06 5.27 -2.07
N ALA A 49 2.62 5.49 -3.25
CA ALA A 49 2.05 6.38 -4.25
C ALA A 49 1.14 5.59 -5.19
N LEU A 50 -0.15 5.91 -5.17
CA LEU A 50 -1.14 5.33 -6.06
C LEU A 50 -1.45 6.35 -7.15
N VAL A 51 -1.10 6.03 -8.38
CA VAL A 51 -1.47 6.85 -9.54
C VAL A 51 -2.76 6.27 -10.09
N ASP A 52 -3.77 7.11 -10.26
CA ASP A 52 -5.10 6.66 -10.67
C ASP A 52 -5.04 6.19 -12.12
N GLU A 53 -4.81 7.10 -13.06
CA GLU A 53 -4.67 6.78 -14.48
C GLU A 53 -3.74 7.77 -15.20
N LEU A 54 -2.88 7.26 -16.09
CA LEU A 54 -1.99 8.04 -16.95
C LEU A 54 -2.37 7.82 -18.41
N TYR A 55 -3.20 8.71 -18.97
CA TYR A 55 -3.64 8.62 -20.36
C TYR A 55 -2.75 9.43 -21.31
N ARG A 56 -2.39 8.83 -22.46
CA ARG A 56 -1.73 9.53 -23.58
C ARG A 56 -2.70 9.85 -24.74
N ARG A 57 -3.89 9.25 -24.75
CA ARG A 57 -4.98 9.43 -25.72
C ARG A 57 -6.32 9.25 -25.02
N GLU A 58 -7.40 9.75 -25.65
CA GLU A 58 -8.77 9.76 -25.12
C GLU A 58 -9.11 8.45 -24.37
N PRO A 59 -9.70 8.55 -23.17
CA PRO A 59 -9.98 7.39 -22.35
C PRO A 59 -10.91 6.45 -23.11
N ALA A 60 -10.49 5.19 -23.28
CA ALA A 60 -11.43 4.15 -23.64
C ALA A 60 -12.46 4.07 -22.50
N THR A 61 -13.73 3.90 -22.84
CA THR A 61 -14.81 3.70 -21.87
C THR A 61 -14.61 2.38 -21.14
N VAL A 62 -13.72 2.38 -20.15
CA VAL A 62 -13.62 1.36 -19.12
C VAL A 62 -14.83 1.55 -18.21
N GLY A 63 -15.48 0.45 -17.80
CA GLY A 63 -16.57 0.50 -16.83
C GLY A 63 -16.16 1.21 -15.54
N PRO A 64 -17.11 1.54 -14.65
CA PRO A 64 -16.79 2.27 -13.42
C PRO A 64 -15.69 1.55 -12.65
N ASP A 65 -14.57 2.25 -12.41
CA ASP A 65 -13.51 1.72 -11.58
C ASP A 65 -14.05 1.56 -10.15
N PRO A 66 -14.10 0.34 -9.60
CA PRO A 66 -14.58 0.13 -8.24
C PRO A 66 -13.65 0.72 -7.16
N GLY A 67 -12.51 1.32 -7.54
CA GLY A 67 -11.60 2.01 -6.62
C GLY A 67 -10.68 1.08 -5.84
N TYR A 68 -10.58 -0.20 -6.22
CA TYR A 68 -9.69 -1.15 -5.55
C TYR A 68 -8.23 -0.82 -5.85
N ARG A 69 -7.43 -0.66 -4.80
CA ARG A 69 -5.98 -0.39 -4.88
C ARG A 69 -5.23 -1.36 -3.98
N THR A 70 -4.33 -2.13 -4.56
CA THR A 70 -3.44 -3.01 -3.78
C THR A 70 -2.21 -2.24 -3.36
N VAL A 71 -1.95 -2.24 -2.07
CA VAL A 71 -0.82 -1.57 -1.42
C VAL A 71 0.11 -2.63 -0.85
N LEU A 72 1.40 -2.45 -1.06
CA LEU A 72 2.43 -3.29 -0.49
C LEU A 72 3.16 -2.50 0.60
N CYS A 73 3.67 -3.20 1.60
CA CYS A 73 4.57 -2.58 2.56
C CYS A 73 5.88 -2.18 1.87
N GLU A 74 6.18 -0.88 1.89
CA GLU A 74 7.41 -0.28 1.35
C GLU A 74 8.30 0.31 2.47
N CYS A 75 8.24 -0.26 3.68
CA CYS A 75 9.06 0.25 4.79
C CYS A 75 10.56 0.02 4.56
N ALA A 76 11.39 0.96 5.03
CA ALA A 76 12.85 0.88 4.93
C ALA A 76 13.52 -0.01 5.99
N ALA A 77 12.74 -0.58 6.93
CA ALA A 77 13.25 -1.44 7.99
C ALA A 77 13.93 -2.70 7.44
N GLU A 78 14.82 -3.29 8.24
CA GLU A 78 15.48 -4.55 7.90
C GLU A 78 14.52 -5.73 8.10
N HIS A 79 14.51 -6.65 7.13
CA HIS A 79 13.73 -7.87 7.16
C HIS A 79 14.61 -9.04 6.73
N PRO A 80 14.83 -10.05 7.61
CA PRO A 80 15.55 -11.26 7.24
C PRO A 80 14.91 -11.91 6.00
N GLN A 81 15.72 -12.54 5.16
CA GLN A 81 15.26 -13.23 3.94
C GLN A 81 14.67 -12.31 2.85
N ARG A 82 14.76 -10.97 3.01
CA ARG A 82 14.35 -10.03 1.95
C ARG A 82 15.24 -10.20 0.71
N PRO A 83 14.68 -10.51 -0.47
CA PRO A 83 15.45 -10.54 -1.71
C PRO A 83 16.10 -9.19 -2.02
N ALA A 84 17.27 -9.20 -2.64
CA ALA A 84 18.07 -7.98 -2.87
C ALA A 84 17.37 -6.88 -3.70
N ALA A 85 16.32 -7.24 -4.45
CA ALA A 85 15.52 -6.31 -5.27
C ALA A 85 14.17 -5.93 -4.65
N MET A 86 13.88 -6.35 -3.41
CA MET A 86 12.59 -6.13 -2.75
C MET A 86 12.71 -5.11 -1.61
N VAL A 87 11.60 -4.41 -1.35
CA VAL A 87 11.47 -3.43 -0.26
C VAL A 87 10.37 -3.88 0.71
N GLY A 88 10.47 -3.45 1.96
CA GLY A 88 9.50 -3.75 3.01
C GLY A 88 9.49 -5.20 3.48
N CYS A 89 8.40 -5.56 4.17
CA CYS A 89 8.24 -6.89 4.78
C CYS A 89 7.57 -7.93 3.87
N GLY A 90 7.10 -7.52 2.68
CA GLY A 90 6.33 -8.36 1.75
C GLY A 90 4.84 -8.44 2.04
N ALA A 91 4.33 -7.85 3.14
CA ALA A 91 2.89 -7.79 3.37
C ALA A 91 2.20 -6.92 2.32
N TYR A 92 1.02 -7.34 1.86
CA TYR A 92 0.17 -6.58 0.97
C TYR A 92 -1.30 -6.65 1.39
N TRP A 93 -2.06 -5.62 1.03
CA TRP A 93 -3.49 -5.52 1.30
C TRP A 93 -4.18 -4.70 0.22
N THR A 94 -5.49 -4.86 0.09
CA THR A 94 -6.30 -4.13 -0.90
C THR A 94 -7.25 -3.20 -0.16
N LEU A 95 -7.27 -1.93 -0.56
CA LEU A 95 -8.18 -0.90 -0.08
C LEU A 95 -9.13 -0.49 -1.19
N VAL A 96 -10.30 0.01 -0.81
CA VAL A 96 -11.17 0.79 -1.69
C VAL A 96 -10.89 2.25 -1.40
N LEU A 97 -10.56 3.02 -2.43
CA LEU A 97 -10.53 4.47 -2.35
C LEU A 97 -11.82 5.01 -2.95
N GLU A 98 -12.55 5.77 -2.15
CA GLU A 98 -13.72 6.51 -2.60
C GLU A 98 -13.29 7.93 -2.97
N ASP A 99 -13.69 8.39 -4.15
CA ASP A 99 -13.55 9.79 -4.53
C ASP A 99 -14.65 10.58 -3.80
N GLU A 100 -14.27 11.56 -2.97
CA GLU A 100 -15.25 12.51 -2.43
C GLU A 100 -15.73 13.39 -3.60
N ALA A 101 -16.86 13.01 -4.18
CA ALA A 101 -17.56 13.75 -5.24
C ALA A 101 -18.02 15.15 -4.81
#